data_AF-X1JAU6-F1
#
_entry.id   AF-X1JAU6-F1
#
_cell.length_a   1.000
_cell.length_b   1.000
_cell.length_c   1.000
_cell.angle_alpha   90.00
_cell.angle_beta   90.00
_cell.angle_gamma   90.00
#
_symmetry.space_group_name_H-M   'P 1'
#
loop_
_entity.id
_entity.type
_entity.pdbx_description
1 polymer ?
#
loop_
_entity_poly.entity_id
_entity_poly.type
_entity_poly.pdbx_seq_one_letter_code
_entity_poly.pdbx_strand_id
1 'polypeptide(L)'
;MAKTASGEIERIDAHVHGRPFSNPALYRGSGAAYVKRMRKEGIHGVVLLAPGEACIKARRKFGDFVIPVPMYRLRTLGRTDLRKDMAHWLDRGCKGIKFIAPLHPYSDERYWPLYQEVADRGAVAVFHTGYLGFSGTEPEIPPIEMANMRAAHID
;
A
#
# COMPACT_ATOMS: atom_id res chain seq x y z
N MET A 1 3.39 -21.72 -0.11
CA MET A 1 2.92 -20.97 1.07
C MET A 1 3.94 -21.14 2.18
N ALA A 2 4.35 -20.05 2.84
CA ALA A 2 5.25 -20.13 3.98
C ALA A 2 4.52 -20.76 5.18
N LYS A 3 5.18 -21.72 5.83
CA LYS A 3 4.69 -22.35 7.05
C LYS A 3 5.43 -21.75 8.24
N THR A 4 4.72 -21.48 9.32
CA THR A 4 5.34 -21.09 10.59
C THR A 4 6.14 -22.26 11.18
N ALA A 5 6.93 -21.99 12.23
CA ALA A 5 7.60 -23.03 13.00
C ALA A 5 6.64 -24.07 13.62
N SER A 6 5.34 -23.76 13.74
CA SER A 6 4.28 -24.68 14.20
C SER A 6 3.60 -25.45 13.07
N GLY A 7 4.00 -25.24 11.81
CA GLY A 7 3.38 -25.89 10.65
C GLY A 7 2.09 -25.23 10.15
N GLU A 8 1.67 -24.10 10.76
CA GLU A 8 0.51 -23.33 10.34
C GLU A 8 0.82 -22.50 9.09
N ILE A 9 -0.20 -22.26 8.25
CA ILE A 9 -0.07 -21.42 7.06
C ILE A 9 0.00 -19.95 7.51
N GLU A 10 1.07 -19.26 7.14
CA GLU A 10 1.15 -17.82 7.33
C GLU A 10 0.11 -17.12 6.46
N ARG A 11 -0.73 -16.29 7.09
CA ARG A 11 -1.71 -15.44 6.39
C ARG A 11 -1.32 -13.99 6.53
N ILE A 12 -1.26 -13.30 5.39
CA ILE A 12 -1.02 -11.87 5.32
C ILE A 12 -2.31 -11.22 4.83
N ASP A 13 -2.82 -10.24 5.57
CA ASP A 13 -3.85 -9.37 5.05
C ASP A 13 -3.20 -8.38 4.09
N ALA A 14 -3.49 -8.52 2.80
CA ALA A 14 -2.84 -7.78 1.73
C ALA A 14 -3.39 -6.35 1.54
N HIS A 15 -4.45 -5.95 2.25
CA HIS A 15 -5.06 -4.64 2.06
C HIS A 15 -5.61 -4.09 3.36
N VAL A 16 -4.73 -3.48 4.16
CA VAL A 16 -5.14 -2.73 5.35
C VAL A 16 -4.94 -1.24 5.11
N HIS A 17 -6.02 -0.50 5.22
CA HIS A 17 -5.96 0.94 5.42
C HIS A 17 -6.02 1.25 6.91
N GLY A 18 -5.33 2.30 7.31
CA GLY A 18 -5.51 2.79 8.65
C GLY A 18 -4.64 3.97 8.96
N ARG A 19 -5.11 4.73 9.93
CA ARG A 19 -4.27 5.61 10.72
C ARG A 19 -4.29 5.08 12.16
N PRO A 20 -3.67 3.91 12.44
CA PRO A 20 -3.67 3.35 13.80
C PRO A 20 -3.01 4.28 14.83
N PHE A 21 -2.42 5.40 14.41
CA PHE A 21 -1.88 6.47 15.26
C PHE A 21 -2.79 7.69 15.42
N SER A 22 -3.81 7.88 14.56
CA SER A 22 -4.65 9.09 14.63
C SER A 22 -5.93 8.90 15.43
N ASN A 23 -6.27 7.67 15.82
CA ASN A 23 -7.41 7.41 16.70
C ASN A 23 -7.03 6.42 17.81
N PRO A 24 -6.65 6.92 19.00
CA PRO A 24 -6.37 6.10 20.17
C PRO A 24 -7.56 5.22 20.61
N ALA A 25 -8.80 5.54 20.21
CA ALA A 25 -9.97 4.74 20.56
C ALA A 25 -10.02 3.40 19.82
N LEU A 26 -9.40 3.29 18.64
CA LEU A 26 -9.38 2.05 17.83
C LEU A 26 -8.34 1.04 18.34
N TYR A 27 -7.51 1.42 19.31
CA TYR A 27 -6.37 0.64 19.71
C TYR A 27 -6.08 0.81 21.22
N ARG A 28 -6.23 -0.27 21.98
CA ARG A 28 -5.89 -0.33 23.42
C ARG A 28 -4.71 -1.28 23.64
N GLY A 29 -3.73 -0.89 24.47
CA GLY A 29 -2.58 -1.72 24.88
C GLY A 29 -1.26 -1.47 24.11
N SER A 30 -0.27 -2.36 24.26
CA SER A 30 1.06 -2.23 23.63
C SER A 30 1.12 -2.91 22.25
N GLY A 31 1.98 -2.42 21.35
CA GLY A 31 2.02 -2.90 19.94
C GLY A 31 2.22 -4.41 19.88
N ALA A 32 3.09 -4.93 20.75
CA ALA A 32 3.34 -6.34 20.91
C ALA A 32 2.09 -7.14 21.33
N ALA A 33 1.25 -6.61 22.22
CA ALA A 33 0.02 -7.30 22.64
C ALA A 33 -0.98 -7.41 21.48
N TYR A 34 -1.07 -6.38 20.63
CA TYR A 34 -1.89 -6.41 19.42
C TYR A 34 -1.38 -7.45 18.42
N VAL A 35 -0.09 -7.43 18.09
CA VAL A 35 0.51 -8.41 17.17
C VAL A 35 0.32 -9.83 17.68
N LYS A 36 0.55 -10.08 18.98
CA LYS A 36 0.33 -11.39 19.60
C LYS A 36 -1.11 -11.87 19.44
N ARG A 37 -2.09 -10.97 19.61
CA ARG A 37 -3.51 -11.29 19.43
C ARG A 37 -3.82 -11.63 17.97
N MET A 38 -3.41 -10.79 17.02
CA MET A 38 -3.65 -11.02 15.58
C MET A 38 -3.05 -12.35 15.12
N ARG A 39 -1.82 -12.67 15.57
CA ARG A 39 -1.17 -13.96 15.26
C ARG A 39 -1.94 -15.15 15.82
N LYS A 40 -2.47 -15.05 17.05
CA LYS A 40 -3.35 -16.07 17.64
C LYS A 40 -4.64 -16.25 16.83
N GLU A 41 -5.13 -15.19 16.21
CA GLU A 41 -6.30 -15.21 15.30
C GLU A 41 -5.92 -15.65 13.87
N GLY A 42 -4.65 -15.97 13.62
CA GLY A 42 -4.16 -16.50 12.34
C GLY A 42 -3.73 -15.44 11.32
N ILE A 43 -3.67 -14.16 11.68
CA ILE A 43 -3.13 -13.08 10.85
C ILE A 43 -1.68 -12.82 11.28
N HIS A 44 -0.75 -13.01 10.35
CA HIS A 44 0.69 -13.02 10.63
C HIS A 44 1.40 -11.73 10.20
N GLY A 45 0.80 -11.00 9.26
CA GLY A 45 1.23 -9.68 8.85
C GLY A 45 0.14 -8.95 8.09
N VAL A 46 0.35 -7.65 7.92
CA VAL A 46 -0.55 -6.76 7.19
C VAL A 46 0.24 -5.90 6.21
N VAL A 47 -0.27 -5.77 4.99
CA VAL A 47 0.21 -4.76 4.04
C VAL A 47 -0.51 -3.45 4.38
N LEU A 48 0.23 -2.50 4.94
CA LEU A 48 -0.30 -1.20 5.33
C LEU A 48 -0.19 -0.21 4.18
N LEU A 49 -1.36 0.20 3.67
CA LEU A 49 -1.53 1.17 2.60
C LEU A 49 -1.87 2.55 3.19
N ALA A 50 -0.86 3.39 3.38
CA ALA A 50 -0.96 4.70 4.04
C ALA A 50 0.11 5.68 3.52
N PRO A 51 0.13 6.96 3.95
CA PRO A 51 1.28 7.84 3.69
C PRO A 51 2.58 7.26 4.28
N GLY A 52 3.72 7.49 3.61
CA GLY A 52 4.99 6.85 3.97
C GLY A 52 5.43 7.02 5.43
N GLU A 53 5.30 8.23 5.98
CA GLU A 53 5.59 8.48 7.41
C GLU A 53 4.71 7.64 8.34
N ALA A 54 3.44 7.42 7.99
CA ALA A 54 2.54 6.57 8.78
C ALA A 54 2.96 5.10 8.68
N CYS A 55 3.40 4.64 7.50
CA CYS A 55 3.94 3.31 7.31
C CYS A 55 5.19 3.06 8.18
N ILE A 56 6.15 3.99 8.19
CA ILE A 56 7.36 3.88 9.02
C ILE A 56 7.02 3.94 10.51
N LYS A 57 6.13 4.84 10.94
CA LYS A 57 5.64 4.88 12.33
C LYS A 57 5.03 3.53 12.75
N ALA A 58 4.25 2.90 11.87
CA ALA A 58 3.67 1.58 12.12
C ALA A 58 4.71 0.48 12.19
N ARG A 59 5.65 0.46 11.26
CA ARG A 59 6.75 -0.51 11.28
C ARG A 59 7.54 -0.45 12.57
N ARG A 60 7.84 0.76 13.09
CA ARG A 60 8.52 0.91 14.39
C ARG A 60 7.71 0.39 15.57
N LYS A 61 6.37 0.57 15.55
CA LYS A 61 5.50 0.18 16.67
C LYS A 61 5.15 -1.31 16.66
N PHE A 62 4.91 -1.87 15.50
CA PHE A 62 4.38 -3.23 15.32
C PHE A 62 5.41 -4.22 14.75
N GLY A 63 6.62 -3.75 14.45
CA GLY A 63 7.72 -4.59 14.00
C GLY A 63 7.43 -5.27 12.67
N ASP A 64 7.83 -6.55 12.59
CA ASP A 64 7.71 -7.40 11.42
C ASP A 64 6.29 -7.58 10.88
N PHE A 65 5.30 -7.46 11.75
CA PHE A 65 3.87 -7.56 11.45
C PHE A 65 3.38 -6.57 10.38
N VAL A 66 4.00 -5.39 10.26
CA VAL A 66 3.60 -4.38 9.27
C VAL A 66 4.53 -4.43 8.06
N ILE A 67 3.96 -4.67 6.88
CA ILE A 67 4.61 -4.56 5.57
C ILE A 67 4.29 -3.16 5.02
N PRO A 68 5.23 -2.20 5.06
CA PRO A 68 4.97 -0.81 4.69
C PRO A 68 4.90 -0.62 3.18
N VAL A 69 3.77 -0.12 2.67
CA VAL A 69 3.53 0.19 1.26
C VAL A 69 2.90 1.58 1.14
N PRO A 70 3.70 2.65 0.95
CA PRO A 70 3.21 4.01 0.77
C PRO A 70 2.23 4.13 -0.41
N MET A 71 1.16 4.92 -0.23
CA MET A 71 0.11 5.09 -1.23
C MET A 71 0.15 6.50 -1.86
N TYR A 72 0.12 6.56 -3.19
CA TYR A 72 0.15 7.78 -3.99
C TYR A 72 -1.06 7.92 -4.90
N ARG A 73 -1.67 9.10 -4.85
CA ARG A 73 -2.71 9.51 -5.80
C ARG A 73 -2.04 10.04 -7.06
N LEU A 74 -2.12 9.33 -8.17
CA LEU A 74 -1.46 9.74 -9.42
C LEU A 74 -2.04 11.04 -10.00
N ARG A 75 -3.29 11.38 -9.67
CA ARG A 75 -3.87 12.68 -10.04
C ARG A 75 -3.20 13.91 -9.45
N THR A 76 -2.26 13.75 -8.51
CA THR A 76 -1.48 14.86 -7.97
C THR A 76 -0.13 15.04 -8.67
N LEU A 77 0.13 14.30 -9.76
CA LEU A 77 1.33 14.48 -10.58
C LEU A 77 1.47 15.93 -11.04
N GLY A 78 2.70 16.45 -10.97
CA GLY A 78 3.03 17.85 -11.26
C GLY A 78 2.91 18.82 -10.08
N ARG A 79 2.27 18.42 -8.97
CA ARG A 79 2.20 19.24 -7.73
C ARG A 79 3.31 18.93 -6.73
N THR A 80 3.92 17.75 -6.86
CA THR A 80 5.00 17.24 -6.01
C THR A 80 5.89 16.34 -6.86
N ASP A 81 7.19 16.30 -6.54
CA ASP A 81 8.12 15.30 -7.10
C ASP A 81 7.87 13.92 -6.46
N LEU A 82 6.87 13.21 -7.01
CA LEU A 82 6.48 11.89 -6.52
C LEU A 82 7.62 10.88 -6.63
N ARG A 83 8.46 11.00 -7.65
CA ARG A 83 9.59 10.08 -7.88
C ARG A 83 10.58 10.14 -6.72
N LYS A 84 11.01 11.34 -6.36
CA LYS A 84 11.92 11.55 -5.22
C LYS A 84 11.32 11.11 -3.89
N ASP A 85 10.02 11.36 -3.69
CA ASP A 85 9.34 10.93 -2.46
C ASP A 85 9.20 9.40 -2.38
N MET A 86 8.87 8.71 -3.47
CA MET A 86 8.86 7.24 -3.53
C MET A 86 10.24 6.65 -3.23
N ALA A 87 11.28 7.18 -3.88
CA ALA A 87 12.67 6.80 -3.62
C ALA A 87 12.99 6.90 -2.12
N HIS A 88 12.65 8.04 -1.50
CA HIS A 88 12.85 8.29 -0.08
C HIS A 88 12.25 7.19 0.81
N TRP A 89 11.03 6.72 0.52
CA TRP A 89 10.39 5.70 1.36
C TRP A 89 10.89 4.28 1.09
N LEU A 90 11.20 3.95 -0.17
CA LEU A 90 11.78 2.65 -0.51
C LEU A 90 13.15 2.47 0.12
N ASP A 91 14.00 3.51 0.10
CA ASP A 91 15.32 3.52 0.74
C ASP A 91 15.23 3.37 2.27
N ARG A 92 14.05 3.64 2.85
CA ARG A 92 13.74 3.45 4.28
C ARG A 92 13.07 2.13 4.61
N GLY A 93 13.08 1.18 3.67
CA GLY A 93 12.62 -0.19 3.86
C GLY A 93 11.14 -0.41 3.56
N CYS A 94 10.46 0.53 2.89
CA CYS A 94 9.17 0.25 2.29
C CYS A 94 9.30 -0.84 1.23
N LYS A 95 8.33 -1.78 1.19
CA LYS A 95 8.41 -2.99 0.35
C LYS A 95 7.75 -2.83 -1.01
N GLY A 96 7.05 -1.73 -1.22
CA GLY A 96 6.35 -1.44 -2.45
C GLY A 96 5.71 -0.07 -2.42
N ILE A 97 5.07 0.29 -3.52
CA ILE A 97 4.30 1.52 -3.69
C ILE A 97 2.90 1.16 -4.19
N LYS A 98 1.86 1.78 -3.61
CA LYS A 98 0.50 1.70 -4.14
C LYS A 98 0.14 2.93 -4.95
N PHE A 99 -0.30 2.73 -6.18
CA PHE A 99 -0.85 3.76 -7.05
C PHE A 99 -2.39 3.72 -7.02
N ILE A 100 -3.01 4.90 -6.94
CA ILE A 100 -4.46 5.06 -6.89
C ILE A 100 -4.89 6.35 -7.61
N ALA A 101 -6.15 6.41 -8.05
CA ALA A 101 -6.79 7.60 -8.61
C ALA A 101 -5.94 8.31 -9.68
N PRO A 102 -5.66 7.66 -10.82
CA PRO A 102 -4.93 8.29 -11.91
C PRO A 102 -5.80 9.25 -12.73
N LEU A 103 -5.15 10.19 -13.44
CA LEU A 103 -5.83 11.07 -14.42
C LEU A 103 -5.82 10.48 -15.83
N HIS A 104 -4.93 9.53 -16.08
CA HIS A 104 -4.78 8.80 -17.32
C HIS A 104 -4.79 7.29 -17.03
N PRO A 105 -4.94 6.42 -18.03
CA PRO A 105 -4.78 4.98 -17.81
C PRO A 105 -3.43 4.66 -17.15
N TYR A 106 -3.35 3.63 -16.30
CA TYR A 106 -2.08 3.23 -15.69
C TYR A 106 -1.01 2.83 -16.72
N SER A 107 -1.39 2.51 -17.95
CA SER A 107 -0.47 2.20 -19.05
C SER A 107 0.13 3.43 -19.73
N ASP A 108 -0.33 4.65 -19.41
CA ASP A 108 0.15 5.88 -20.02
C ASP A 108 1.65 6.08 -19.70
N GLU A 109 2.45 6.37 -20.73
CA GLU A 109 3.92 6.50 -20.63
C GLU A 109 4.35 7.58 -19.63
N ARG A 110 3.48 8.55 -19.35
CA ARG A 110 3.70 9.58 -18.32
C ARG A 110 3.98 8.98 -16.94
N TYR A 111 3.53 7.76 -16.67
CA TYR A 111 3.75 7.08 -15.39
C TYR A 111 4.97 6.15 -15.39
N TRP A 112 5.56 5.85 -16.55
CA TRP A 112 6.69 4.92 -16.65
C TRP A 112 7.90 5.33 -15.80
N PRO A 113 8.30 6.61 -15.68
CA PRO A 113 9.39 6.99 -14.79
C PRO A 113 9.12 6.63 -13.32
N LEU A 114 7.85 6.59 -12.90
CA LEU A 114 7.48 6.16 -11.55
C LEU A 114 7.59 4.65 -11.38
N TYR A 115 7.20 3.90 -12.41
CA TYR A 115 7.27 2.43 -12.41
C TYR A 115 8.72 1.95 -12.46
N GLN A 116 9.56 2.62 -13.25
CA GLN A 116 11.00 2.36 -13.30
C GLN A 116 11.64 2.56 -11.93
N GLU A 117 11.27 3.62 -11.20
CA GLU A 117 11.79 3.88 -9.85
C GLU A 117 11.50 2.73 -8.86
N VAL A 118 10.33 2.10 -8.99
CA VAL A 118 9.91 0.94 -8.19
C VAL A 118 10.66 -0.32 -8.65
N ALA A 119 10.76 -0.53 -9.97
CA ALA A 119 11.41 -1.69 -10.57
C ALA A 119 12.92 -1.73 -10.28
N ASP A 120 13.62 -0.60 -10.40
CA ASP A 120 15.07 -0.47 -10.15
C ASP A 120 15.45 -0.87 -8.72
N ARG A 121 14.51 -0.78 -7.77
CA ARG A 121 14.69 -1.16 -6.37
C ARG A 121 14.19 -2.58 -6.06
N GLY A 122 13.72 -3.32 -7.05
CA GLY A 122 13.10 -4.64 -6.86
C GLY A 122 11.87 -4.58 -5.94
N ALA A 123 11.18 -3.44 -5.88
CA ALA A 123 10.02 -3.24 -5.03
C ALA A 123 8.73 -3.60 -5.78
N VAL A 124 7.63 -3.81 -5.03
CA VAL A 124 6.34 -4.18 -5.62
C VAL A 124 5.51 -2.95 -5.92
N ALA A 125 4.97 -2.87 -7.14
CA ALA A 125 3.93 -1.90 -7.48
C ALA A 125 2.54 -2.52 -7.26
N VAL A 126 1.69 -1.84 -6.49
CA VAL A 126 0.28 -2.23 -6.28
C VAL A 126 -0.60 -1.21 -6.99
N PHE A 127 -1.50 -1.67 -7.86
CA PHE A 127 -2.39 -0.81 -8.60
C PHE A 127 -3.81 -0.93 -8.07
N HIS A 128 -4.47 0.20 -7.80
CA HIS A 128 -5.90 0.19 -7.53
C HIS A 128 -6.66 0.22 -8.86
N THR A 129 -7.11 -0.95 -9.31
CA THR A 129 -7.86 -1.12 -10.57
C THR A 129 -9.38 -1.27 -10.38
N GLY A 130 -9.84 -1.30 -9.12
CA GLY A 130 -11.27 -1.34 -8.80
C GLY A 130 -11.91 0.04 -8.74
N TYR A 131 -13.24 0.07 -8.61
CA TYR A 131 -13.98 1.30 -8.36
C TYR A 131 -13.48 2.00 -7.10
N LEU A 132 -13.51 3.33 -7.14
CA LEU A 132 -13.27 4.18 -5.99
C LEU A 132 -14.63 4.60 -5.42
N GLY A 133 -14.80 4.42 -4.11
CA GLY A 133 -15.96 4.98 -3.41
C GLY A 133 -15.77 6.49 -3.23
N PHE A 134 -16.62 7.30 -3.85
CA PHE A 134 -16.59 8.75 -3.71
C PHE A 134 -17.67 9.22 -2.75
N SER A 135 -17.30 10.07 -1.80
CA SER A 135 -18.26 10.78 -0.95
C SER A 135 -18.74 12.06 -1.63
N GLY A 136 -19.43 11.96 -2.77
CA GLY A 136 -20.26 13.03 -3.40
C GLY A 136 -19.63 14.40 -3.74
N THR A 137 -18.39 14.68 -3.34
CA THR A 137 -17.74 16.01 -3.43
C THR A 137 -16.44 15.99 -4.24
N GLU A 138 -16.04 14.82 -4.77
CA GLU A 138 -14.86 14.75 -5.64
C GLU A 138 -15.25 15.15 -7.08
N PRO A 139 -14.46 16.02 -7.74
CA PRO A 139 -14.72 16.43 -9.11
C PRO A 139 -14.70 15.21 -10.03
N GLU A 140 -15.53 15.24 -11.08
CA GLU A 140 -15.60 14.22 -12.13
C GLU A 140 -14.20 13.72 -12.47
N ILE A 141 -13.98 12.41 -12.24
CA ILE A 141 -12.73 11.79 -12.63
C ILE A 141 -12.83 11.56 -14.13
N PRO A 142 -11.85 12.04 -14.92
CA PRO A 142 -11.84 11.78 -16.35
C PRO A 142 -11.93 10.28 -16.60
N PRO A 143 -12.63 9.85 -17.67
CA PRO A 143 -12.86 8.44 -17.95
C PRO A 143 -11.51 7.71 -17.99
N ILE A 144 -11.38 6.69 -17.13
CA ILE A 144 -10.22 5.82 -17.10
C ILE A 144 -10.48 4.71 -18.13
N GLU A 145 -9.51 4.38 -18.97
CA GLU A 145 -9.65 3.30 -19.96
C GLU A 145 -9.81 1.95 -19.27
N MET A 146 -11.06 1.53 -19.06
CA MET A 146 -11.41 0.29 -18.36
C MET A 146 -10.85 -0.95 -19.07
N ALA A 147 -10.57 -0.88 -20.37
CA ALA A 147 -9.91 -1.94 -21.12
C ALA A 147 -8.54 -2.33 -20.53
N ASN A 148 -7.82 -1.36 -19.95
CA ASN A 148 -6.51 -1.56 -19.33
C ASN A 148 -6.62 -2.05 -17.86
N MET A 149 -7.85 -2.11 -17.32
CA MET A 149 -8.13 -2.66 -16.00
C MET A 149 -8.67 -4.09 -16.05
N ARG A 150 -8.72 -4.72 -17.24
CA ARG A 150 -9.06 -6.13 -17.37
C ARG A 150 -8.07 -6.95 -16.55
N ALA A 151 -8.58 -7.90 -15.77
CA ALA A 151 -7.73 -8.87 -15.10
C ALA A 151 -6.87 -9.56 -16.16
N ALA A 152 -5.55 -9.38 -16.10
CA ALA A 152 -4.64 -10.19 -16.87
C ALA A 152 -4.62 -11.58 -16.21
N HIS A 153 -5.02 -12.59 -16.96
CA HIS A 153 -4.69 -13.96 -16.62
C HIS A 153 -3.20 -14.12 -16.91
N ILE A 154 -2.40 -14.30 -15.87
CA ILE A 154 -0.99 -14.65 -16.00
C ILE A 154 -0.97 -16.17 -15.87
N ASP A 155 -0.69 -16.84 -16.99
CA ASP A 155 -0.46 -18.29 -17.06
C ASP A 155 0.86 -18.68 -16.38
#